data_AF-A0A0F8Z4R8-F1
#
_entry.id   AF-A0A0F8Z4R8-F1
#
_cell.length_a   1.000
_cell.length_b   1.000
_cell.length_c   1.000
_cell.angle_alpha   90.00
_cell.angle_beta   90.00
_cell.angle_gamma   90.00
#
_symmetry.space_group_name_H-M   'P 1'
#
loop_
_entity.id
_entity.type
_entity.pdbx_description
1 polymer ?
#
loop_
_entity_poly.entity_id
_entity_poly.type
_entity_poly.pdbx_seq_one_letter_code
_entity_poly.pdbx_strand_id
1 'polypeptide(L)'
;MYKEIDKIFLKLKENMRVDGTEKGPGFLGTLNRPDGGISTELSIGVSFDGAERLIPSLVPTLDQDEIDHLLGGGELTETIINKAVQHARDRLLQGLGVFQEGKLNG
;
A
#
# COMPACT_ATOMS: atom_id res chain seq x y z
N MET A 1 6.73 -35.38 2.62
CA MET A 1 6.87 -34.94 1.22
C MET A 1 5.79 -33.91 0.89
N TYR A 2 5.77 -32.77 1.59
CA TYR A 2 4.88 -31.62 1.33
C TYR A 2 5.56 -30.26 1.59
N LYS A 3 6.84 -30.26 2.04
CA LYS A 3 7.55 -29.05 2.48
C LYS A 3 7.85 -28.04 1.36
N GLU A 4 7.87 -28.47 0.08
CA GLU A 4 8.06 -27.56 -1.05
C GLU A 4 6.76 -26.89 -1.51
N ILE A 5 5.63 -27.59 -1.43
CA ILE A 5 4.33 -27.06 -1.85
C ILE A 5 3.88 -25.96 -0.88
N ASP A 6 4.09 -26.17 0.43
CA ASP A 6 3.85 -25.14 1.45
C ASP A 6 4.75 -23.92 1.22
N LYS A 7 6.02 -24.09 0.84
CA LYS A 7 6.91 -22.96 0.52
C LYS A 7 6.45 -22.17 -0.71
N ILE A 8 5.93 -22.84 -1.75
CA ILE A 8 5.40 -22.16 -2.94
C ILE A 8 4.13 -21.37 -2.58
N PHE A 9 3.21 -21.96 -1.80
CA PHE A 9 2.01 -21.27 -1.32
C PHE A 9 2.31 -20.15 -0.32
N LEU A 10 3.32 -20.33 0.55
CA LEU A 10 3.75 -19.30 1.51
C LEU A 10 4.46 -18.15 0.79
N LYS A 11 5.24 -18.44 -0.25
CA LYS A 11 5.91 -17.43 -1.09
C LYS A 11 4.94 -16.60 -1.91
N LEU A 12 3.79 -17.16 -2.30
CA LEU A 12 2.69 -16.41 -2.91
C LEU A 12 2.00 -15.47 -1.91
N LYS A 13 2.10 -15.70 -0.59
CA LYS A 13 1.46 -14.84 0.43
C LYS A 13 2.25 -13.56 0.75
N GLU A 14 3.56 -13.51 0.49
CA GLU A 14 4.38 -12.34 0.86
C GLU A 14 4.07 -11.10 0.01
N ASN A 15 3.62 -11.29 -1.24
CA ASN A 15 3.36 -10.21 -2.18
C ASN A 15 1.87 -9.93 -2.44
N MET A 16 0.98 -10.32 -1.52
CA MET A 16 -0.46 -10.06 -1.62
C MET A 16 -0.90 -8.98 -0.64
N ARG A 17 -1.88 -8.19 -1.06
CA ARG A 17 -2.68 -7.34 -0.17
C ARG A 17 -3.69 -8.18 0.59
N VAL A 18 -4.29 -7.58 1.62
CA VAL A 18 -5.32 -8.24 2.44
C VAL A 18 -6.59 -8.58 1.67
N ASP A 19 -6.85 -7.89 0.57
CA ASP A 19 -7.99 -8.13 -0.33
C ASP A 19 -7.72 -9.23 -1.37
N GLY A 20 -6.52 -9.82 -1.38
CA GLY A 20 -6.13 -10.85 -2.33
C GLY A 20 -5.71 -10.30 -3.70
N THR A 21 -5.46 -8.99 -3.85
CA THR A 21 -4.75 -8.45 -5.02
C THR A 21 -3.23 -8.49 -4.82
N GLU A 22 -2.46 -8.57 -5.90
CA GLU A 22 -1.00 -8.52 -5.83
C GLU A 22 -0.53 -7.11 -5.44
N LYS A 23 0.50 -7.03 -4.59
CA LYS A 23 1.21 -5.78 -4.32
C LYS A 23 1.99 -5.34 -5.55
N GLY A 24 1.98 -4.03 -5.79
CA GLY A 24 2.72 -3.41 -6.87
C GLY A 24 4.11 -2.90 -6.46
N PRO A 25 4.79 -2.19 -7.36
CA PRO A 25 6.06 -1.53 -7.06
C PRO A 25 5.90 -0.31 -6.14
N GLY A 26 4.67 0.15 -5.89
CA GLY A 26 4.36 1.31 -5.06
C GLY A 26 4.66 2.64 -5.73
N PHE A 27 4.14 3.75 -5.17
CA PHE A 27 4.37 5.08 -5.72
C PHE A 27 5.77 5.63 -5.46
N LEU A 28 6.39 5.17 -4.38
CA LEU A 28 7.73 5.61 -3.95
C LEU A 28 8.82 4.60 -4.34
N GLY A 29 8.45 3.52 -5.04
CA GLY A 29 9.35 2.41 -5.34
C GLY A 29 9.72 1.59 -4.09
N THR A 30 10.82 0.85 -4.17
CA THR A 30 11.34 0.05 -3.06
C THR A 30 12.01 0.94 -2.02
N LEU A 31 11.52 0.89 -0.79
CA LEU A 31 12.05 1.60 0.37
C LEU A 31 12.68 0.64 1.38
N ASN A 32 13.82 1.02 1.96
CA ASN A 32 14.48 0.25 3.01
C ASN A 32 13.83 0.53 4.37
N ARG A 33 13.63 -0.52 5.17
CA ARG A 33 13.12 -0.42 6.53
C ARG A 33 14.27 -0.43 7.54
N PRO A 34 14.11 0.17 8.74
CA PRO A 34 15.11 0.11 9.80
C PRO A 34 15.43 -1.31 10.30
N ASP A 35 14.51 -2.25 10.14
CA ASP A 35 14.68 -3.67 10.48
C ASP A 35 15.50 -4.47 9.44
N GLY A 36 15.99 -3.80 8.38
CA GLY A 36 16.74 -4.41 7.28
C GLY A 36 15.86 -5.04 6.20
N GLY A 37 14.53 -4.98 6.34
CA GLY A 37 13.58 -5.36 5.31
C GLY A 37 13.37 -4.28 4.25
N ILE A 38 12.44 -4.54 3.34
CA ILE A 38 11.99 -3.59 2.32
C ILE A 38 10.48 -3.42 2.35
N SER A 39 9.98 -2.30 1.86
CA SER A 39 8.56 -2.07 1.58
C SER A 39 8.41 -1.34 0.25
N THR A 40 7.55 -1.86 -0.62
CA THR A 40 7.08 -1.13 -1.82
C THR A 40 5.79 -0.39 -1.52
N GLU A 41 4.93 -0.97 -0.67
CA GLU A 41 3.66 -0.38 -0.25
C GLU A 41 3.22 -0.87 1.13
N LEU A 42 2.40 -0.05 1.79
CA LEU A 42 1.61 -0.37 2.97
C LEU A 42 0.16 -0.01 2.66
N SER A 43 -0.79 -0.88 2.99
CA SER A 43 -2.20 -0.70 2.66
C SER A 43 -3.03 -0.40 3.90
N ILE A 44 -4.01 0.48 3.77
CA ILE A 44 -4.94 0.86 4.84
C ILE A 44 -6.38 0.76 4.35
N GLY A 45 -7.26 0.23 5.20
CA GLY A 45 -8.71 0.21 4.95
C GLY A 45 -9.33 1.50 5.47
N VAL A 46 -10.01 2.24 4.60
CA VAL A 46 -10.66 3.52 4.94
C VAL A 46 -12.02 3.62 4.26
N SER A 47 -12.90 4.42 4.86
CA SER A 47 -14.21 4.73 4.29
C SER A 47 -14.22 6.15 3.77
N PHE A 48 -14.38 6.33 2.46
CA PHE A 48 -14.54 7.64 1.85
C PHE A 48 -15.48 7.56 0.64
N ASP A 49 -16.20 8.65 0.39
CA ASP A 49 -17.15 8.77 -0.73
C ASP A 49 -18.17 7.60 -0.75
N GLY A 50 -18.65 7.24 0.43
CA GLY A 50 -19.69 6.23 0.64
C GLY A 50 -19.25 4.76 0.49
N ALA A 51 -17.96 4.47 0.31
CA ALA A 51 -17.46 3.11 0.17
C ALA A 51 -16.22 2.85 1.04
N GLU A 52 -16.12 1.63 1.57
CA GLU A 52 -14.88 1.12 2.15
C GLU A 52 -13.92 0.73 1.02
N ARG A 53 -12.67 1.16 1.11
CA ARG A 53 -11.63 0.88 0.11
C ARG A 53 -10.30 0.60 0.80
N LEU A 54 -9.54 -0.31 0.21
CA LEU A 54 -8.13 -0.50 0.52
C LEU A 54 -7.31 0.48 -0.33
N ILE A 55 -6.46 1.30 0.29
CA ILE A 55 -5.62 2.30 -0.40
C ILE A 55 -4.16 2.23 0.09
N PRO A 56 -3.17 2.71 -0.69
CA PRO A 56 -1.80 2.80 -0.21
C PRO A 56 -1.62 3.98 0.75
N SER A 57 -0.87 3.78 1.83
CA SER A 57 -0.46 4.85 2.74
C SER A 57 0.91 5.45 2.39
N LEU A 58 1.80 4.69 1.75
CA LEU A 58 3.08 5.19 1.21
C LEU A 58 2.84 5.90 -0.14
N VAL A 59 2.46 7.17 -0.08
CA VAL A 59 2.08 8.00 -1.23
C VAL A 59 3.03 9.19 -1.44
N PRO A 60 3.11 9.77 -2.65
CA PRO A 60 4.03 10.87 -2.97
C PRO A 60 3.82 12.18 -2.21
N THR A 61 2.68 12.32 -1.52
CA THR A 61 2.33 13.52 -0.76
C THR A 61 2.86 13.50 0.68
N LEU A 62 3.43 12.37 1.13
CA LEU A 62 4.11 12.30 2.42
C LEU A 62 5.43 13.05 2.40
N ASP A 63 5.83 13.60 3.54
CA ASP A 63 7.19 14.06 3.75
C ASP A 63 8.10 12.92 4.26
N GLN A 64 9.40 13.20 4.36
CA GLN A 64 10.37 12.17 4.73
C GLN A 64 10.17 11.67 6.17
N ASP A 65 9.77 12.54 7.09
CA ASP A 65 9.55 12.16 8.50
C ASP A 65 8.34 11.22 8.61
N GLU A 66 7.27 11.47 7.87
CA GLU A 66 6.11 10.59 7.79
C GLU A 66 6.45 9.24 7.13
N ILE A 67 7.27 9.25 6.07
CA ILE A 67 7.76 8.02 5.43
C ILE A 67 8.56 7.19 6.43
N ASP A 68 9.55 7.81 7.09
CA ASP A 68 10.42 7.14 8.06
C ASP A 68 9.62 6.62 9.27
N HIS A 69 8.64 7.38 9.75
CA HIS A 69 7.70 6.97 10.80
C HIS A 69 6.96 5.68 10.42
N LEU A 70 6.37 5.63 9.21
CA LEU A 70 5.66 4.43 8.73
C LEU A 70 6.60 3.24 8.51
N LEU A 71 7.78 3.47 7.91
CA LEU A 71 8.77 2.41 7.69
C LEU A 71 9.33 1.85 9.00
N GLY A 72 9.40 2.68 10.04
CA GLY A 72 9.75 2.28 11.41
C GLY A 72 8.64 1.53 12.16
N GLY A 73 7.45 1.35 11.55
CA GLY A 73 6.31 0.68 12.17
C GLY A 73 5.47 1.59 13.07
N GLY A 74 5.58 2.91 12.89
CA GLY A 74 4.73 3.87 13.57
C GLY A 74 3.28 3.79 13.15
N GLU A 75 2.40 4.20 14.05
CA GLU A 75 0.95 4.22 13.83
C GLU A 75 0.54 5.22 12.74
N LEU A 76 -0.58 4.94 12.06
CA LEU A 76 -1.16 5.87 11.11
C LEU A 76 -1.70 7.11 11.83
N THR A 77 -1.11 8.27 11.53
CA THR A 77 -1.61 9.55 12.03
C THR A 77 -2.77 10.06 11.16
N GLU A 78 -3.60 10.95 11.70
CA GLU A 78 -4.67 11.59 10.94
C GLU A 78 -4.13 12.29 9.68
N THR A 79 -2.98 12.96 9.77
CA THR A 79 -2.32 13.61 8.63
C THR A 79 -1.97 12.62 7.52
N ILE A 80 -1.37 11.48 7.87
CA ILE A 80 -1.01 10.43 6.90
C ILE A 80 -2.27 9.84 6.24
N ILE A 81 -3.31 9.56 7.03
CA ILE A 81 -4.58 9.04 6.51
C ILE A 81 -5.20 10.04 5.54
N ASN A 82 -5.25 11.32 5.89
CA ASN A 82 -5.81 12.38 5.05
C ASN A 82 -5.03 12.52 3.73
N LYS A 83 -3.69 12.48 3.78
CA LYS A 83 -2.83 12.49 2.57
C LYS A 83 -3.07 11.27 1.68
N ALA A 84 -3.19 10.08 2.26
CA ALA A 84 -3.49 8.85 1.52
C ALA A 84 -4.88 8.90 0.86
N VAL A 85 -5.91 9.33 1.58
CA VAL A 85 -7.27 9.47 1.05
C VAL A 85 -7.31 10.52 -0.07
N GLN A 86 -6.67 11.67 0.12
CA GLN A 86 -6.63 12.70 -0.91
C GLN A 86 -5.93 12.19 -2.18
N HIS A 87 -4.79 11.52 -2.03
CA HIS A 87 -4.10 10.90 -3.16
C HIS A 87 -4.98 9.88 -3.90
N ALA A 88 -5.67 9.00 -3.17
CA ALA A 88 -6.58 8.02 -3.74
C ALA A 88 -7.75 8.69 -4.49
N ARG A 89 -8.36 9.74 -3.91
CA ARG A 89 -9.41 10.53 -4.57
C ARG A 89 -8.92 11.17 -5.86
N ASP A 90 -7.76 11.83 -5.83
CA ASP A 90 -7.19 12.50 -7.00
C ASP A 90 -6.93 11.52 -8.15
N ARG A 91 -6.51 10.29 -7.84
CA ARG A 91 -6.33 9.23 -8.83
C ARG A 91 -7.65 8.76 -9.42
N LEU A 92 -8.66 8.53 -8.59
CA LEU A 92 -9.99 8.12 -9.03
C LEU A 92 -10.64 9.18 -9.93
N LEU A 93 -10.49 10.47 -9.58
CA LEU A 93 -10.94 11.60 -10.42
C LEU A 93 -10.27 11.62 -11.79
N GLN A 94 -9.05 11.09 -11.90
CA GLN A 94 -8.29 10.97 -13.15
C GLN A 94 -8.59 9.69 -13.93
N GLY A 95 -9.51 8.83 -13.48
CA GLY A 95 -9.75 7.55 -14.15
C GLY A 95 -8.66 6.50 -13.88
N LEU A 96 -7.90 6.63 -12.79
CA LEU A 96 -6.86 5.70 -12.37
C LEU A 96 -7.28 4.91 -11.13
N GLY A 97 -6.74 3.69 -10.96
CA GLY A 97 -6.93 2.91 -9.74
C GLY A 97 -6.14 3.52 -8.57
N VAL A 98 -6.53 3.23 -7.32
CA VAL A 98 -5.90 3.83 -6.12
C VAL A 98 -4.46 3.39 -5.88
N PHE A 99 -4.07 2.20 -6.34
CA PHE A 99 -2.69 1.72 -6.35
C PHE A 99 -1.95 2.15 -7.62
N GLN A 100 -0.61 2.09 -7.58
CA GLN A 100 0.25 2.63 -8.64
C GLN A 100 0.03 1.96 -10.00
N GLU A 101 -0.10 0.64 -10.00
CA GLU A 101 -0.33 -0.20 -11.17
C GLU A 101 -1.79 -0.22 -11.64
N GLY A 102 -2.71 0.22 -10.78
CA GLY A 102 -4.14 0.18 -11.05
C GLY A 102 -4.56 1.16 -12.14
N LYS A 103 -5.20 0.64 -13.19
CA LYS A 103 -6.12 1.43 -14.03
C LYS A 103 -7.52 1.29 -13.44
N LEU A 104 -8.37 2.32 -13.53
CA LEU A 104 -9.80 2.07 -13.31
C LEU A 104 -10.24 1.14 -14.44
N ASN A 105 -10.49 -0.12 -14.10
CA ASN A 105 -11.13 -1.05 -15.01
C ASN A 105 -12.53 -0.46 -15.27
N GLY A 106 -12.77 -0.03 -16.51
CA GLY A 106 -14.13 0.24 -16.99
C GLY A 106 -14.95 -1.04 -17.08
#